data_AF-A0A9E3CUA3-F1
#
_entry.id   AF-A0A9E3CUA3-F1
#
_cell.length_a   1.000
_cell.length_b   1.000
_cell.length_c   1.000
_cell.angle_alpha   90.00
_cell.angle_beta   90.00
_cell.angle_gamma   90.00
#
_symmetry.space_group_name_H-M   'P 1'
#
loop_
_entity.id
_entity.type
_entity.pdbx_description
1 polymer ?
#
loop_
_entity_poly.entity_id
_entity_poly.type
_entity_poly.pdbx_seq_one_letter_code
_entity_poly.pdbx_strand_id
1 'polypeptide(L)' 'MSEVAVYVCKTSDNRDDARSFLSARGYTNITVEETTRVTYDAKNFNAPTGQTDIILGSAYLVIGVK' A
#
# COMPACT_ATOMS: atom_id res chain seq x y z
N MET A 1 -0.21 19.88 3.02
CA MET A 1 -0.72 18.73 2.26
C MET A 1 -0.07 17.51 2.84
N SER A 2 -0.84 16.52 3.28
CA SER A 2 -0.28 15.28 3.81
C SER A 2 0.08 14.36 2.65
N GLU A 3 1.27 13.77 2.70
CA GLU A 3 1.76 12.82 1.70
C GLU A 3 1.35 11.40 2.14
N VAL A 4 0.79 10.62 1.22
CA VAL A 4 0.34 9.26 1.49
C VAL A 4 1.08 8.30 0.56
N ALA A 5 1.72 7.28 1.14
CA ALA A 5 2.34 6.20 0.40
C ALA A 5 1.64 4.88 0.70
N VAL A 6 1.41 4.08 -0.34
CA VAL A 6 0.70 2.80 -0.26
C VAL A 6 1.58 1.72 -0.88
N TYR A 7 1.83 0.66 -0.10
CA TYR A 7 2.57 -0.52 -0.51
C TYR A 7 1.68 -1.75 -0.42
N VAL A 8 1.79 -2.65 -1.40
CA VAL A 8 1.05 -3.90 -1.46
C VAL A 8 2.05 -5.05 -1.47
N CYS A 9 1.96 -5.93 -0.47
CA CYS A 9 2.89 -7.02 -0.23
C CYS A 9 2.15 -8.36 -0.20
N LYS A 10 2.72 -9.44 -0.76
CA LYS A 10 2.08 -10.78 -0.77
C LYS A 10 2.51 -11.69 0.38
N THR A 11 3.54 -11.31 1.12
CA THR A 11 4.09 -12.10 2.23
C THR A 11 4.25 -11.23 3.47
N SER A 12 4.27 -11.87 4.64
CA SER A 12 4.49 -11.23 5.93
C SER A 12 5.88 -10.58 6.03
N ASP A 13 6.92 -11.15 5.43
CA ASP A 13 8.26 -10.55 5.42
C ASP A 13 8.29 -9.23 4.65
N ASN A 14 7.65 -9.18 3.48
CA ASN A 14 7.62 -7.96 2.66
C ASN A 14 6.87 -6.80 3.33
N ARG A 15 5.96 -7.09 4.27
CA ARG A 15 5.21 -6.09 5.03
C ARG A 15 6.12 -5.32 5.98
N ASP A 16 7.01 -6.00 6.70
CA ASP A 16 7.92 -5.33 7.66
C ASP A 16 9.03 -4.57 6.92
N ASP A 17 9.46 -5.06 5.76
CA ASP A 17 10.32 -4.30 4.84
C ASP A 17 9.64 -3.01 4.36
N ALA A 18 8.37 -3.10 3.92
CA ALA A 18 7.60 -1.93 3.47
C ALA A 18 7.41 -0.90 4.60
N ARG A 19 7.16 -1.36 5.84
CA ARG A 19 7.08 -0.48 7.01
C ARG A 19 8.41 0.21 7.29
N SER A 20 9.52 -0.53 7.25
CA SER A 20 10.87 0.02 7.47
C SER A 20 11.22 1.05 6.41
N PHE A 21 10.88 0.78 5.16
CA PHE A 21 11.05 1.69 4.03
C PHE A 21 10.27 3.00 4.20
N LEU A 22 8.99 2.93 4.61
CA LEU A 22 8.17 4.10 4.86
C LEU A 22 8.71 4.92 6.04
N SER A 23 9.10 4.26 7.12
CA SER A 23 9.67 4.95 8.28
C SER A 23 10.96 5.69 7.92
N ALA A 24 11.84 5.09 7.12
CA ALA A 24 13.07 5.71 6.63
C ALA A 24 12.83 6.97 5.76
N ARG A 25 11.64 7.11 5.17
CA ARG A 25 11.23 8.29 4.37
C ARG A 25 10.47 9.35 5.18
N GLY A 26 10.29 9.11 6.48
CA GLY A 26 9.64 10.03 7.41
C GLY A 26 8.11 9.90 7.49
N TYR A 27 7.54 8.79 7.00
CA TYR A 27 6.14 8.46 7.31
C TYR A 27 6.06 7.94 8.74
N THR A 28 5.15 8.50 9.54
CA THR A 28 5.08 8.23 11.00
C THR A 28 3.82 7.49 11.41
N ASN A 29 2.71 7.69 10.68
CA ASN A 29 1.47 6.98 10.91
C ASN A 29 1.34 5.81 9.91
N ILE A 30 2.04 4.70 10.20
CA ILE A 30 2.08 3.52 9.32
C ILE A 30 1.07 2.49 9.78
N THR A 31 0.04 2.26 8.95
CA THR A 31 -0.99 1.24 9.16
C THR A 31 -0.72 0.03 8.28
N VAL A 32 -0.96 -1.16 8.82
CA VAL A 32 -0.84 -2.41 8.09
C VAL A 32 -2.16 -3.17 8.17
N GLU A 33 -2.71 -3.54 7.03
CA GLU A 33 -3.95 -4.30 6.94
C GLU A 33 -3.74 -5.58 6.13
N GLU A 34 -4.22 -6.71 6.63
CA GLU A 34 -4.35 -7.93 5.83
C GLU A 34 -5.54 -7.78 4.90
N THR A 35 -5.32 -8.05 3.62
CA THR A 35 -6.37 -8.00 2.61
C THR A 35 -6.19 -9.11 1.59
N THR A 36 -7.29 -9.64 1.09
CA THR A 36 -7.27 -10.61 -0.02
C THR A 36 -7.58 -9.97 -1.37
N ARG A 37 -7.99 -8.70 -1.36
CA ARG A 37 -8.41 -7.94 -2.54
C ARG A 37 -8.07 -6.47 -2.34
N VAL A 38 -7.32 -5.90 -3.28
CA VAL A 38 -7.08 -4.45 -3.33
C VAL A 38 -7.82 -3.93 -4.55
N THR A 39 -8.85 -3.12 -4.29
CA THR A 39 -9.56 -2.35 -5.32
C THR A 39 -9.00 -0.94 -5.28
N TYR A 40 -8.25 -0.54 -6.32
CA TYR A 40 -7.78 0.84 -6.45
C TYR A 40 -8.47 1.55 -7.61
N ASP A 41 -8.80 2.81 -7.39
CA ASP A 41 -9.23 3.70 -8.46
C ASP A 41 -7.98 4.27 -9.15
N ALA A 42 -7.74 3.81 -10.38
CA ALA A 42 -6.64 4.28 -11.21
C ALA A 42 -6.74 5.77 -11.55
N LYS A 43 -7.81 6.50 -11.21
CA LYS A 43 -7.81 7.97 -11.31
C LYS A 43 -6.82 8.66 -10.35
N ASN A 44 -6.44 8.00 -9.25
CA ASN A 44 -5.54 8.56 -8.23
C ASN A 44 -4.07 8.20 -8.42
N PHE A 45 -3.74 7.35 -9.40
CA PHE A 45 -2.38 7.03 -9.81
C PHE A 45 -2.27 7.30 -11.31
N ASN A 46 -1.14 7.76 -11.82
CA ASN A 46 -0.92 7.98 -13.26
C ASN A 46 -0.84 6.64 -14.05
N ALA A 47 -1.88 5.81 -13.97
CA ALA A 47 -2.04 4.55 -14.66
C ALA A 47 -3.27 4.64 -15.58
N PRO A 48 -3.31 3.90 -16.71
CA PRO A 48 -4.41 3.97 -17.67
C PRO A 48 -5.77 3.78 -16.97
N THR A 49 -6.66 4.73 -17.22
CA THR A 49 -7.93 4.91 -16.49
C THR A 49 -8.81 3.66 -16.55
N GLY A 50 -8.95 2.98 -15.41
CA GLY A 50 -9.86 1.87 -15.18
C GLY A 50 -9.78 1.40 -13.73
N GLN A 51 -10.92 1.15 -13.08
CA GLN A 51 -10.95 0.53 -11.76
C GLN A 51 -10.40 -0.90 -11.93
N THR A 52 -9.20 -1.15 -11.41
CA THR A 52 -8.54 -2.44 -11.58
C THR A 52 -8.65 -3.19 -10.27
N ASP A 53 -9.45 -4.24 -10.26
CA ASP A 53 -9.46 -5.20 -9.17
C ASP A 53 -8.25 -6.12 -9.32
N ILE A 54 -7.28 -6.00 -8.40
CA ILE A 54 -6.23 -7.01 -8.29
C ILE A 54 -6.63 -8.00 -7.20
N ILE A 55 -6.88 -9.24 -7.63
CA ILE A 55 -7.03 -10.39 -6.74
C ILE A 55 -5.62 -10.86 -6.38
N LEU A 56 -5.22 -10.69 -5.12
CA LEU A 56 -3.84 -10.90 -4.68
C LEU A 56 -3.62 -12.23 -3.95
N GLY A 57 -4.66 -13.02 -3.68
CA GLY A 57 -4.57 -14.12 -2.73
C GLY A 57 -4.55 -13.55 -1.31
N SER A 58 -3.66 -13.99 -0.42
CA SER A 58 -3.40 -13.30 0.86
C SER A 58 -2.35 -12.20 0.65
N ALA A 59 -2.66 -10.96 1.04
CA ALA A 59 -1.76 -9.81 0.90
C ALA A 59 -1.86 -8.87 2.11
N TYR A 60 -0.92 -7.93 2.17
CA TYR A 60 -0.82 -6.89 3.17
C TYR A 60 -0.79 -5.53 2.47
N LEU A 61 -1.63 -4.61 2.91
CA LEU A 61 -1.62 -3.21 2.53
C LEU A 61 -0.88 -2.43 3.62
N VAL A 62 0.21 -1.75 3.26
CA VAL A 62 0.98 -0.91 4.18
C VAL A 62 0.85 0.54 3.74
N ILE A 63 0.23 1.37 4.59
CA ILE A 63 -0.10 2.76 4.30
C ILE A 63 0.70 3.65 5.25
N GLY A 64 1.48 4.59 4.73
CA GLY A 64 2.18 5.60 5.51
C GLY A 64 1.64 7.00 5.23
N VAL A 65 1.51 7.83 6.28
CA VAL A 65 1.16 9.26 6.16
C VAL A 65 2.26 10.14 6.74
N LYS A 66 2.56 11.25 6.05
CA LYS A 66 3.55 12.27 6.38
C LYS A 66 2.96 13.68 6.30
#